data_AF-A0A1V3JG68-F1
#
_entry.id   AF-A0A1V3JG68-F1
#
_cell.length_a   1.000
_cell.length_b   1.000
_cell.length_c   1.000
_cell.angle_alpha   90.00
_cell.angle_beta   90.00
_cell.angle_gamma   90.00
#
_symmetry.space_group_name_H-M   'P 1'
#
loop_
_entity.id
_entity.type
_entity.pdbx_description
1 polymer ?
#
loop_
_entity_poly.entity_id
_entity_poly.type
_entity_poly.pdbx_seq_one_letter_code
_entity_poly.pdbx_strand_id
1 'polypeptide(L)'
;MQEFMPDAIQFAQKHTLLTVSWFAIFAAVIYTFFKSATEKFKTIQHSEAIRLINNEDAVVVDLRTLDEYQRGHIINSINLLPSDIKNANLGKIEQHKEKPLILVDVNGISAPGSAALLTKQGFTRVYVLKEGIAAWMGANLPIVKKHK
;
A
#
# COMPACT_ATOMS: atom_id res chain seq x y z
N MET A 1 6.03 32.12 29.02
CA MET A 1 5.13 32.34 27.86
C MET A 1 5.11 33.79 27.38
N GLN A 2 5.11 34.79 28.28
CA GLN A 2 5.12 36.22 27.89
C GLN A 2 6.36 36.67 27.10
N GLU A 3 7.53 36.09 27.33
CA GLU A 3 8.77 36.44 26.61
C GLU A 3 8.96 35.67 25.29
N PHE A 4 8.31 34.52 25.15
CA PHE A 4 8.49 33.65 23.97
C PHE A 4 7.84 34.21 22.70
N MET A 5 6.64 34.79 22.81
CA MET A 5 5.92 35.31 21.64
C MET A 5 6.63 36.49 20.96
N PRO A 6 7.13 37.50 21.70
CA PRO A 6 7.93 38.57 21.13
C PRO A 6 9.17 38.06 20.39
N ASP A 7 9.93 37.14 21.00
CA ASP A 7 11.15 36.57 20.42
C ASP A 7 10.84 35.72 19.17
N ALA A 8 9.74 34.95 19.19
CA ALA A 8 9.28 34.16 18.06
C ALA A 8 8.85 35.04 16.87
N ILE A 9 8.15 36.14 17.13
CA ILE A 9 7.78 37.12 16.10
C ILE A 9 9.04 37.77 15.50
N GLN A 10 9.98 38.17 16.35
CA GLN A 10 11.22 38.81 15.89
C GLN A 10 12.09 37.84 15.06
N PHE A 11 12.16 36.57 15.48
CA PHE A 11 12.79 35.51 14.70
C PHE A 11 12.10 35.30 13.35
N ALA A 12 10.77 35.23 13.32
CA ALA A 12 10.00 35.04 12.09
C ALA A 12 10.20 36.18 11.09
N GLN A 13 10.28 37.41 11.57
CA GLN A 13 10.56 38.61 10.75
C GLN A 13 11.99 38.62 10.20
N LYS A 14 12.98 38.19 11.00
CA LYS A 14 14.38 38.13 10.59
C LYS A 14 14.68 36.94 9.67
N HIS A 15 13.96 35.84 9.85
CA HIS A 15 14.16 34.57 9.15
C HIS A 15 12.89 34.15 8.39
N THR A 16 12.36 35.05 7.57
CA THR A 16 11.12 34.84 6.80
C THR A 16 11.18 33.59 5.94
N LEU A 17 12.31 33.35 5.24
CA LEU A 17 12.48 32.18 4.37
C LEU A 17 12.35 30.87 5.16
N LEU A 18 13.06 30.75 6.29
CA LEU A 18 13.00 29.56 7.14
C LEU A 18 11.59 29.33 7.71
N THR A 19 10.93 30.42 8.11
CA THR A 19 9.57 30.38 8.65
C THR A 19 8.57 29.88 7.60
N VAL A 20 8.60 30.44 6.39
CA VAL A 20 7.75 30.01 5.27
C VAL A 20 8.04 28.57 4.87
N SER A 21 9.31 28.18 4.75
CA SER A 21 9.69 26.80 4.44
C SER A 21 9.20 25.82 5.49
N TRP A 22 9.29 26.17 6.78
CA TRP A 22 8.79 25.33 7.86
C TRP A 22 7.27 25.13 7.75
N PHE A 23 6.50 26.20 7.56
CA PHE A 23 5.04 26.09 7.38
C PHE A 23 4.67 25.32 6.11
N ALA A 24 5.43 25.47 5.03
CA ALA A 24 5.21 24.71 3.79
C ALA A 24 5.43 23.20 4.01
N ILE A 25 6.53 22.82 4.69
CA ILE A 25 6.80 21.42 5.05
C ILE A 25 5.72 20.91 6.01
N PHE A 26 5.35 21.69 7.02
CA PHE A 26 4.30 21.33 7.97
C PHE A 26 2.95 21.09 7.29
N ALA A 27 2.56 21.97 6.36
CA ALA A 27 1.35 21.80 5.55
C ALA A 27 1.43 20.56 4.65
N ALA A 28 2.58 20.29 4.04
CA ALA A 28 2.80 19.08 3.26
C ALA A 28 2.65 17.80 4.12
N VAL A 29 3.19 17.81 5.34
CA VAL A 29 3.03 16.71 6.30
C VAL A 29 1.56 16.53 6.66
N ILE A 30 0.85 17.60 7.04
CA ILE A 30 -0.60 17.54 7.32
C ILE A 30 -1.36 16.96 6.12
N TYR A 31 -1.06 17.41 4.90
CA TYR A 31 -1.67 16.89 3.69
C TYR A 31 -1.44 15.38 3.50
N THR A 32 -0.23 14.88 3.77
CA THR A 32 0.05 13.44 3.69
C THR A 32 -0.73 12.63 4.72
N PHE A 33 -0.91 13.15 5.94
CA PHE A 33 -1.71 12.51 6.98
C PHE A 33 -3.19 12.43 6.63
N PHE A 34 -3.79 13.54 6.16
CA PHE A 34 -5.21 13.55 5.76
C PHE A 34 -5.47 12.66 4.54
N LYS A 35 -4.55 12.62 3.57
CA LYS A 35 -4.66 11.73 2.41
C LYS A 35 -4.70 10.26 2.86
N SER A 36 -3.79 9.84 3.73
CA SER A 36 -3.74 8.46 4.25
C SER A 36 -5.00 8.10 5.06
N ALA A 37 -5.56 9.03 5.83
CA ALA A 37 -6.79 8.80 6.59
C ALA A 37 -8.05 8.57 5.72
N THR A 38 -8.00 8.92 4.42
CA THR A 38 -9.10 8.73 3.46
C THR A 38 -8.90 7.53 2.54
N GLU A 39 -7.84 6.75 2.72
CA GLU A 39 -7.57 5.58 1.89
C GLU A 39 -8.63 4.50 2.11
N LYS A 40 -9.32 4.13 1.02
CA LYS A 40 -10.40 3.14 1.02
C LYS A 40 -9.90 1.69 1.02
N PHE A 41 -8.60 1.46 1.21
CA PHE A 41 -8.00 0.14 1.33
C PHE A 41 -7.42 -0.05 2.73
N LYS A 42 -7.23 -1.31 3.16
CA LYS A 42 -6.75 -1.64 4.51
C LYS A 42 -5.42 -2.38 4.44
N THR A 43 -4.46 -2.00 5.28
CA THR A 43 -3.23 -2.79 5.47
C THR A 43 -3.48 -3.89 6.50
N ILE A 44 -3.14 -5.13 6.17
CA ILE A 44 -3.41 -6.32 7.00
C ILE A 44 -2.14 -7.13 7.26
N GLN A 45 -2.11 -7.83 8.39
CA GLN A 45 -1.05 -8.79 8.70
C GLN A 45 -1.29 -10.14 8.02
N HIS A 46 -0.27 -11.00 7.98
CA HIS A 46 -0.36 -12.34 7.40
C HIS A 46 -1.47 -13.20 8.05
N SER A 47 -1.75 -13.07 9.35
CA SER A 47 -2.83 -13.79 10.04
C SER A 47 -4.22 -13.45 9.49
N GLU A 48 -4.49 -12.16 9.25
CA GLU A 48 -5.74 -11.69 8.67
C GLU A 48 -5.86 -12.05 7.19
N ALA A 49 -4.73 -12.01 6.45
CA ALA A 49 -4.70 -12.49 5.07
C ALA A 49 -5.11 -13.97 4.98
N ILE A 50 -4.60 -14.84 5.86
CA ILE A 50 -5.00 -16.24 5.93
C ILE A 50 -6.50 -16.38 6.24
N ARG A 51 -7.03 -15.60 7.18
CA ARG A 51 -8.47 -15.59 7.51
C ARG A 51 -9.31 -15.26 6.28
N LEU A 52 -8.95 -14.22 5.54
CA LEU A 52 -9.64 -13.79 4.33
C LEU A 52 -9.55 -14.83 3.20
N ILE A 53 -8.37 -15.44 3.02
CA ILE A 53 -8.16 -16.49 2.01
C ILE A 53 -9.04 -17.71 2.31
N ASN A 54 -9.10 -18.15 3.57
CA ASN A 54 -9.79 -19.38 3.94
C ASN A 54 -11.32 -19.21 4.06
N ASN A 55 -11.79 -18.04 4.49
CA ASN A 55 -13.19 -17.86 4.88
C ASN A 55 -14.00 -16.98 3.91
N GLU A 56 -13.33 -16.19 3.07
CA GLU A 56 -13.98 -15.17 2.24
C GLU A 56 -13.54 -15.24 0.76
N ASP A 57 -12.94 -16.36 0.34
CA ASP A 57 -12.43 -16.60 -1.02
C ASP A 57 -11.58 -15.45 -1.56
N ALA A 58 -10.71 -14.91 -0.70
CA ALA A 58 -9.89 -13.76 -1.07
C ALA A 58 -8.96 -14.07 -2.24
N VAL A 59 -8.89 -13.13 -3.18
CA VAL A 59 -8.01 -13.21 -4.34
C VAL A 59 -6.69 -12.51 -4.01
N VAL A 60 -5.60 -13.27 -4.05
CA VAL A 60 -4.25 -12.72 -3.83
C VAL A 60 -3.68 -12.24 -5.16
N VAL A 61 -3.20 -11.01 -5.21
CA VAL A 61 -2.58 -10.40 -6.39
C VAL A 61 -1.14 -10.04 -6.08
N ASP A 62 -0.23 -10.66 -6.82
CA ASP A 62 1.20 -10.43 -6.67
C ASP A 62 1.68 -9.42 -7.71
N LEU A 63 2.16 -8.28 -7.22
CA LEU A 63 2.56 -7.11 -7.99
C LEU A 63 4.02 -7.17 -8.47
N ARG A 64 4.75 -8.22 -8.11
CA ARG A 64 6.17 -8.35 -8.45
C ARG A 64 6.35 -8.74 -9.91
N THR A 65 7.58 -8.68 -10.39
CA THR A 65 7.92 -9.16 -11.74
C THR A 65 7.62 -10.65 -11.89
N LEU A 66 7.43 -11.11 -13.12
CA LEU A 66 7.18 -12.52 -13.40
C LEU A 66 8.32 -13.43 -12.89
N ASP A 67 9.57 -12.96 -12.96
CA ASP A 67 10.73 -13.70 -12.47
C ASP A 67 10.73 -13.84 -10.94
N GLU A 68 10.38 -12.77 -10.21
CA GLU A 68 10.18 -12.82 -8.76
C GLU A 68 9.04 -13.75 -8.37
N TYR A 69 7.93 -13.66 -9.09
CA TYR A 69 6.77 -14.51 -8.91
C TYR A 69 7.11 -16.00 -9.08
N GLN A 70 7.85 -16.34 -10.14
CA GLN A 70 8.23 -17.74 -10.43
C GLN A 70 9.22 -18.31 -9.41
N ARG A 71 10.09 -17.48 -8.82
CA ARG A 71 11.02 -17.89 -7.75
C ARG A 71 10.31 -18.28 -6.46
N GLY A 72 9.07 -17.81 -6.26
CA GLY A 72 8.24 -18.14 -5.11
C GLY A 72 7.10 -17.14 -4.95
N HIS A 73 5.87 -17.62 -4.89
CA HIS A 73 4.66 -16.80 -4.71
C HIS A 73 3.67 -17.50 -3.77
N ILE A 74 2.67 -16.77 -3.30
CA ILE A 74 1.59 -17.32 -2.45
C ILE A 74 0.70 -18.22 -3.30
N ILE A 75 0.25 -19.35 -2.74
CA ILE A 75 -0.60 -20.29 -3.48
C ILE A 75 -1.83 -19.60 -4.09
N ASN A 76 -2.18 -19.97 -5.33
CA ASN A 76 -3.31 -19.42 -6.09
C ASN A 76 -3.30 -17.90 -6.32
N SER A 77 -2.17 -17.22 -6.07
CA SER A 77 -2.07 -15.80 -6.41
C SER A 77 -2.13 -15.56 -7.92
N ILE A 78 -2.48 -14.34 -8.31
CA ILE A 78 -2.46 -13.87 -9.70
C ILE A 78 -1.34 -12.85 -9.82
N ASN A 79 -0.38 -13.07 -10.73
CA ASN A 79 0.62 -12.06 -11.03
C ASN A 79 0.01 -10.95 -11.91
N LEU A 80 0.13 -9.70 -11.47
CA LEU A 80 -0.35 -8.53 -12.21
C LEU A 80 0.54 -7.33 -11.89
N LEU A 81 1.15 -6.70 -12.91
CA LEU A 81 2.09 -5.62 -12.65
C LEU A 81 1.38 -4.31 -12.28
N PRO A 82 2.00 -3.45 -11.46
CA PRO A 82 1.48 -2.10 -11.18
C PRO A 82 1.24 -1.26 -12.44
N SER A 83 2.03 -1.48 -13.51
CA SER A 83 1.84 -0.83 -14.81
C SER A 83 0.52 -1.25 -15.48
N ASP A 84 0.14 -2.51 -15.37
CA ASP A 84 -1.11 -3.02 -15.95
C ASP A 84 -2.31 -2.43 -15.23
N ILE A 85 -2.25 -2.35 -13.89
CA ILE A 85 -3.27 -1.69 -13.07
C ILE A 85 -3.40 -0.21 -13.45
N LYS A 86 -2.29 0.51 -13.63
CA LYS A 86 -2.30 1.92 -14.08
C LYS A 86 -2.98 2.09 -15.43
N ASN A 87 -2.78 1.15 -16.35
CA ASN A 87 -3.38 1.16 -17.67
C ASN A 87 -4.80 0.55 -17.71
N ALA A 88 -5.38 0.24 -16.55
CA ALA A 88 -6.67 -0.46 -16.42
C ALA A 88 -6.72 -1.80 -17.17
N ASN A 89 -5.58 -2.44 -17.39
CA ASN A 89 -5.47 -3.79 -17.92
C ASN A 89 -5.53 -4.79 -16.76
N LEU A 90 -6.76 -5.07 -16.29
CA LEU A 90 -6.98 -5.81 -15.04
C LEU A 90 -7.07 -7.33 -15.22
N GLY A 91 -7.08 -7.83 -16.46
CA GLY A 91 -7.03 -9.26 -16.77
C GLY A 91 -8.01 -10.10 -15.92
N LYS A 92 -7.47 -11.09 -15.21
CA LYS A 92 -8.27 -12.04 -14.42
C LYS A 92 -8.91 -11.44 -13.17
N ILE A 93 -8.45 -10.28 -12.68
CA ILE A 93 -9.00 -9.71 -11.44
C ILE A 93 -10.24 -8.85 -11.68
N GLU A 94 -10.52 -8.47 -12.93
CA GLU A 94 -11.68 -7.62 -13.29
C GLU A 94 -13.02 -8.21 -12.81
N GLN A 95 -13.16 -9.54 -12.85
CA GLN A 95 -14.36 -10.26 -12.39
C GLN A 95 -14.48 -10.35 -10.86
N HIS A 96 -13.51 -9.85 -10.10
CA HIS A 96 -13.40 -10.02 -8.64
C HIS A 96 -13.58 -8.72 -7.87
N LYS A 97 -14.27 -7.73 -8.43
CA LYS A 97 -14.48 -6.39 -7.83
C LYS A 97 -15.11 -6.39 -6.44
N GLU A 98 -15.97 -7.37 -6.15
CA GLU A 98 -16.66 -7.51 -4.86
C GLU A 98 -15.96 -8.48 -3.89
N LYS A 99 -14.94 -9.21 -4.35
CA LYS A 99 -14.20 -10.15 -3.50
C LYS A 99 -13.12 -9.41 -2.71
N PRO A 100 -12.70 -9.91 -1.53
CA PRO A 100 -11.51 -9.42 -0.87
C PRO A 100 -10.30 -9.57 -1.80
N LEU A 101 -9.64 -8.47 -2.14
CA LEU A 101 -8.45 -8.46 -2.98
C LEU A 101 -7.23 -8.13 -2.13
N ILE A 102 -6.29 -9.06 -2.00
CA ILE A 102 -5.08 -8.89 -1.18
C ILE A 102 -3.90 -8.63 -2.12
N LEU A 103 -3.35 -7.42 -2.07
CA LEU A 103 -2.19 -7.04 -2.84
C LEU A 103 -0.90 -7.38 -2.09
N VAL A 104 0.04 -7.95 -2.82
CA VAL A 104 1.33 -8.42 -2.31
C VAL A 104 2.43 -7.92 -3.23
N ASP A 105 3.45 -7.29 -2.66
CA ASP A 105 4.68 -6.89 -3.33
C ASP A 105 5.88 -7.50 -2.57
N VAL A 106 7.08 -6.93 -2.73
CA VAL A 106 8.28 -7.41 -2.04
C VAL A 106 8.23 -7.15 -0.52
N ASN A 107 7.84 -5.95 -0.09
CA ASN A 107 8.08 -5.44 1.27
C ASN A 107 6.99 -4.47 1.80
N GLY A 108 5.83 -4.40 1.16
CA GLY A 108 4.67 -3.57 1.52
C GLY A 108 4.72 -2.13 1.03
N ILE A 109 5.75 -1.71 0.30
CA ILE A 109 5.97 -0.29 -0.05
C ILE A 109 5.23 0.14 -1.33
N SER A 110 5.19 -0.70 -2.37
CA SER A 110 4.62 -0.34 -3.67
C SER A 110 3.13 -0.69 -3.78
N ALA A 111 2.66 -1.68 -3.00
CA ALA A 111 1.28 -2.13 -2.99
C ALA A 111 0.21 -1.06 -2.67
N PRO A 112 0.41 -0.11 -1.73
CA PRO A 112 -0.57 0.95 -1.45
C PRO A 112 -0.94 1.81 -2.67
N GLY A 113 0.03 2.09 -3.55
CA GLY A 113 -0.21 2.84 -4.79
C GLY A 113 -1.17 2.11 -5.74
N SER A 114 -0.98 0.80 -5.91
CA SER A 114 -1.88 -0.06 -6.69
C SER A 114 -3.24 -0.21 -6.02
N ALA A 115 -3.29 -0.30 -4.69
CA ALA A 115 -4.55 -0.42 -3.93
C ALA A 115 -5.46 0.80 -4.11
N ALA A 116 -4.87 2.00 -4.08
CA ALA A 116 -5.59 3.24 -4.34
C ALA A 116 -6.19 3.28 -5.76
N LEU A 117 -5.45 2.79 -6.76
CA LEU A 117 -5.92 2.73 -8.15
C LEU A 117 -7.07 1.72 -8.32
N LEU A 118 -6.92 0.51 -7.77
CA LEU A 118 -7.97 -0.52 -7.83
C LEU A 118 -9.25 -0.05 -7.13
N THR A 119 -9.13 0.64 -6.01
CA THR A 119 -10.30 1.20 -5.34
C THR A 119 -11.01 2.23 -6.24
N LYS A 120 -10.27 3.06 -6.98
CA LYS A 120 -10.85 4.00 -7.96
C LYS A 120 -11.46 3.28 -9.17
N GLN A 121 -10.95 2.10 -9.51
CA GLN A 121 -11.44 1.25 -10.61
C GLN A 121 -12.62 0.35 -10.19
N GLY A 122 -13.17 0.54 -8.99
CA GLY A 122 -14.41 -0.08 -8.53
C GLY A 122 -14.24 -1.33 -7.68
N PHE A 123 -13.03 -1.66 -7.23
CA PHE A 123 -12.85 -2.72 -6.24
C PHE A 123 -13.28 -2.23 -4.86
N THR A 124 -14.21 -2.95 -4.23
CA THR A 124 -14.87 -2.50 -2.99
C THR A 124 -14.11 -2.94 -1.73
N ARG A 125 -13.30 -4.01 -1.84
CA ARG A 125 -12.63 -4.65 -0.70
C ARG A 125 -11.14 -4.89 -0.98
N VAL A 126 -10.36 -3.81 -0.97
CA VAL A 126 -8.91 -3.88 -1.26
C VAL A 126 -8.09 -3.90 0.03
N TYR A 127 -7.14 -4.83 0.08
CA TYR A 127 -6.23 -5.04 1.20
C TYR A 127 -4.79 -5.04 0.72
N VAL A 128 -3.86 -4.58 1.56
CA VAL A 128 -2.42 -4.64 1.33
C VAL A 128 -1.80 -5.54 2.38
N LEU A 129 -1.02 -6.53 1.96
CA LEU A 129 -0.27 -7.36 2.89
C LEU A 129 0.91 -6.55 3.45
N LYS A 130 0.89 -6.33 4.78
CA LYS A 130 1.97 -5.63 5.48
C LYS A 130 3.28 -6.37 5.26
N GLU A 131 4.32 -5.62 4.92
CA GLU A 131 5.67 -6.14 4.64
C GLU A 131 5.73 -7.13 3.46
N GLY A 132 4.68 -7.18 2.63
CA GLY A 132 4.64 -7.94 1.39
C GLY A 132 4.93 -9.43 1.57
N ILE A 133 5.53 -10.03 0.55
CA ILE A 133 5.92 -11.45 0.60
C ILE A 133 7.06 -11.72 1.58
N ALA A 134 7.87 -10.71 1.94
CA ALA A 134 8.94 -10.88 2.91
C ALA A 134 8.41 -11.32 4.28
N ALA A 135 7.34 -10.69 4.78
CA ALA A 135 6.70 -11.12 6.02
C ALA A 135 6.00 -12.48 5.90
N TRP A 136 5.41 -12.78 4.74
CA TRP A 136 4.81 -14.11 4.49
C TRP A 136 5.86 -15.21 4.63
N MET A 137 7.02 -15.04 3.98
CA MET A 137 8.13 -15.98 4.08
C MET A 137 8.76 -15.98 5.48
N GLY A 138 8.89 -14.82 6.12
CA GLY A 138 9.40 -14.70 7.48
C GLY A 138 8.54 -15.43 8.52
N ALA A 139 7.23 -15.54 8.27
CA ALA A 139 6.30 -16.33 9.05
C ALA A 139 6.30 -17.84 8.69
N ASN A 140 7.24 -18.29 7.83
CA ASN A 140 7.33 -19.67 7.32
C ASN A 140 6.04 -20.17 6.66
N LEU A 141 5.27 -19.28 6.03
CA LEU A 141 4.02 -19.65 5.37
C LEU A 141 4.28 -20.27 3.99
N PRO A 142 3.39 -21.15 3.51
CA PRO A 142 3.60 -21.87 2.26
C PRO A 142 3.74 -20.94 1.05
N ILE A 143 4.70 -21.25 0.18
CA ILE A 143 4.88 -20.63 -1.13
C ILE A 143 4.98 -21.70 -2.21
N VAL A 144 4.51 -21.37 -3.40
CA VAL A 144 4.64 -22.19 -4.60
C VAL A 144 5.83 -21.67 -5.40
N LYS A 145 6.71 -22.59 -5.81
CA LYS A 145 7.81 -22.31 -6.74
C LYS A 145 7.52 -23.06 -8.02
N LYS A 146 7.86 -22.46 -9.17
CA LYS A 146 7.80 -23.21 -10.42
C LYS A 146 8.85 -24.32 -10.35
N HIS A 147 8.42 -25.57 -10.37
CA HIS A 147 9.35 -26.69 -10.57
C HIS A 147 10.01 -26.52 -11.94
N LYS A 148 11.35 -26.57 -11.97
CA LYS A 148 12.12 -26.60 -13.21
C LYS A 148 11.84 -27.89 -13.96
#